data_AF-A0A409WIV0-F1
#
_entry.id   AF-A0A409WIV0-F1
#
_cell.length_a   1.000
_cell.length_b   1.000
_cell.length_c   1.000
_cell.angle_alpha   90.00
_cell.angle_beta   90.00
_cell.angle_gamma   90.00
#
_symmetry.space_group_name_H-M   'P 1'
#
loop_
_entity.id
_entity.type
_entity.pdbx_description
1 polymer ?
#
loop_
_entity_poly.entity_id
_entity_poly.type
_entity_poly.pdbx_seq_one_letter_code
_entity_poly.pdbx_strand_id
1 'polypeptide(L)'
;MNIPHQSFTTWKAIVTVLQLFAILVTMLRLAFRHRRCTIWVDDVTVIPPLIMELAAAVVVWFLYVDPESTTTVKNEVALYWLASISWLTILWLTRISLILSITRIFPVWGTIRRNCRGISIAFGIFYVGFMCWLCTSPCVPSASVGPALQSDILDCSNERHFLAIACFAGTSNVTSTPQIPYLTIHS
;
A
#
# COMPACT_ATOMS: atom_id res chain seq x y z
N MET A 1 23.70 -22.99 16.00
CA MET A 1 23.29 -21.71 16.60
C MET A 1 21.81 -21.82 16.96
N ASN A 2 21.47 -22.08 18.22
CA ASN A 2 20.07 -22.14 18.64
C ASN A 2 19.57 -20.71 18.86
N ILE A 3 18.63 -20.26 18.03
CA ILE A 3 17.89 -19.03 18.25
C ILE A 3 16.87 -19.33 19.36
N PRO A 4 16.85 -18.57 20.47
CA PRO A 4 15.91 -18.81 21.55
C PRO A 4 14.48 -18.75 21.02
N HIS A 5 13.61 -19.64 21.52
CA HIS A 5 12.18 -19.69 21.19
C HIS A 5 11.52 -18.37 21.60
N GLN A 6 11.48 -17.42 20.68
CA GLN A 6 10.91 -16.10 20.91
C GLN A 6 9.38 -16.25 20.97
N SER A 7 8.76 -15.83 22.07
CA SER A 7 7.31 -15.94 22.25
C SER A 7 6.59 -15.02 21.25
N PHE A 8 6.10 -15.57 20.15
CA PHE A 8 5.34 -14.86 19.12
C PHE A 8 4.16 -14.06 19.70
N THR A 9 3.53 -14.58 20.75
CA THR A 9 2.43 -13.93 21.48
C THR A 9 2.82 -12.56 22.06
N THR A 10 4.01 -12.46 22.66
CA THR A 10 4.51 -11.21 23.25
C THR A 10 4.78 -10.16 22.18
N TRP A 11 5.37 -10.57 21.06
CA TRP A 11 5.60 -9.68 19.92
C TRP A 11 4.28 -9.14 19.36
N LYS A 12 3.30 -10.02 19.16
CA LYS A 12 1.95 -9.66 18.73
C LYS A 12 1.32 -8.62 19.66
N ALA A 13 1.37 -8.87 20.97
CA ALA A 13 0.83 -7.93 21.96
C ALA A 13 1.50 -6.55 21.86
N ILE A 14 2.83 -6.51 21.80
CA ILE A 14 3.59 -5.25 21.69
C ILE A 14 3.20 -4.48 20.41
N VAL A 15 3.16 -5.16 19.27
CA VAL A 15 2.80 -4.54 17.99
C VAL A 15 1.36 -4.00 18.03
N THR A 16 0.41 -4.76 18.58
CA THR A 16 -0.99 -4.29 18.69
C THR A 16 -1.14 -3.07 19.59
N VAL A 17 -0.44 -3.03 20.72
CA VAL A 17 -0.46 -1.87 21.63
C VAL A 17 0.16 -0.65 20.96
N LEU A 18 1.29 -0.82 20.27
CA LEU A 18 1.93 0.26 19.50
C LEU A 18 1.01 0.80 18.41
N GLN A 19 0.31 -0.09 17.69
CA GLN A 19 -0.61 0.29 16.64
C GLN A 19 -1.81 1.07 17.19
N LEU A 20 -2.41 0.61 18.30
CA LEU A 20 -3.50 1.32 18.97
C LEU A 20 -3.03 2.69 19.48
N PHE A 21 -1.83 2.76 20.04
CA PHE A 21 -1.24 4.02 20.49
C PHE A 21 -1.02 4.98 19.31
N ALA A 22 -0.51 4.50 18.19
CA ALA A 22 -0.31 5.29 16.99
C ALA A 22 -1.64 5.84 16.43
N ILE A 23 -2.68 5.00 16.33
CA ILE A 23 -4.03 5.41 15.95
C ILE A 23 -4.57 6.48 16.91
N LEU A 24 -4.42 6.28 18.22
CA LEU A 24 -4.90 7.20 19.23
C LEU A 24 -4.17 8.55 19.18
N VAL A 25 -2.84 8.56 18.99
CA VAL A 25 -2.04 9.78 18.83
C VAL A 25 -2.45 10.50 17.54
N THR A 26 -2.68 9.79 16.44
CA THR A 26 -3.13 10.38 15.17
C THR A 26 -4.52 11.00 15.32
N MET A 27 -5.46 10.30 15.98
CA MET A 27 -6.79 10.82 16.28
C MET A 27 -6.75 12.05 17.19
N LEU A 28 -5.94 12.02 18.24
CA LEU A 28 -5.76 13.13 19.16
C LEU A 28 -5.14 14.34 18.46
N ARG A 29 -4.14 14.12 17.60
CA ARG A 29 -3.56 15.16 16.74
C ARG A 29 -4.62 15.80 15.82
N LEU A 30 -5.49 14.98 15.24
CA LEU A 30 -6.59 15.45 14.39
C LEU A 30 -7.64 16.23 15.22
N ALA A 31 -8.01 15.73 16.40
CA ALA A 31 -8.97 16.37 17.30
C ALA A 31 -8.47 17.72 17.82
N PHE A 32 -7.19 17.82 18.20
CA PHE A 32 -6.58 19.09 18.60
C PHE A 32 -6.62 20.12 17.48
N ARG A 33 -6.45 19.68 16.24
CA ARG A 33 -6.48 20.55 15.08
C ARG A 33 -7.91 20.93 14.70
N HIS A 34 -8.85 19.99 14.76
CA HIS A 34 -10.26 20.25 14.48
C HIS A 34 -10.86 21.27 15.46
N ARG A 35 -10.47 21.20 16.74
CA ARG A 35 -10.87 22.20 17.75
C ARG A 35 -10.37 23.61 17.47
N ARG A 36 -9.36 23.80 16.62
CA ARG A 36 -8.90 25.14 16.18
C ARG A 36 -9.65 25.65 14.93
N CYS A 37 -10.74 25.00 14.53
CA CYS A 37 -11.73 25.46 13.53
C CYS A 37 -11.18 25.94 12.18
N THR A 38 -9.99 25.50 11.79
CA THR A 38 -9.45 25.81 10.47
C THR A 38 -9.28 24.50 9.72
N ILE A 39 -10.34 24.11 9.00
CA ILE A 39 -10.36 22.90 8.17
C ILE A 39 -9.56 23.24 6.90
N TRP A 40 -8.27 22.95 6.95
CA TRP A 40 -7.39 23.10 5.78
C TRP A 40 -7.41 21.80 4.98
N VAL A 41 -7.08 21.90 3.68
CA VAL A 41 -6.89 20.74 2.78
C VAL A 41 -5.92 19.69 3.36
N ASP A 42 -5.03 20.10 4.27
CA ASP A 42 -4.12 19.21 4.99
C ASP A 42 -4.82 18.22 5.95
N ASP A 43 -6.06 18.46 6.36
CA ASP A 43 -6.77 17.49 7.21
C ASP A 43 -7.33 16.33 6.39
N VAL A 44 -7.60 16.55 5.11
CA VAL A 44 -7.99 15.48 4.16
C VAL A 44 -6.84 14.52 3.90
N THR A 45 -5.59 14.97 3.96
CA THR A 45 -4.41 14.11 3.73
C THR A 45 -4.10 13.17 4.89
N VAL A 46 -4.72 13.38 6.07
CA VAL A 46 -4.56 12.53 7.26
C VAL A 46 -5.53 11.34 7.25
N ILE A 47 -6.62 11.41 6.48
CA ILE A 47 -7.62 10.33 6.38
C ILE A 47 -7.03 9.06 5.73
N PRO A 48 -6.35 9.13 4.57
CA PRO A 48 -5.75 7.95 3.95
C PRO A 48 -4.76 7.18 4.84
N PRO A 49 -3.77 7.82 5.52
CA PRO A 49 -2.86 7.08 6.41
C PRO A 49 -3.61 6.38 7.54
N LEU A 50 -4.65 6.99 8.10
CA LEU A 50 -5.42 6.42 9.20
C LEU A 50 -6.17 5.14 8.77
N ILE A 51 -6.75 5.15 7.56
CA ILE A 51 -7.39 3.97 6.97
C ILE A 51 -6.36 2.86 6.74
N MET A 52 -5.19 3.20 6.18
CA MET A 52 -4.13 2.23 5.92
C MET A 52 -3.53 1.67 7.22
N GLU A 53 -3.46 2.48 8.27
CA GLU A 53 -2.97 2.06 9.59
C GLU A 53 -3.94 1.09 10.27
N LEU A 54 -5.24 1.29 10.08
CA LEU A 54 -6.28 0.34 10.50
C LEU A 54 -6.20 -0.97 9.70
N ALA A 55 -6.02 -0.89 8.38
CA ALA A 55 -5.83 -2.06 7.53
C ALA A 55 -4.57 -2.86 7.94
N ALA A 56 -3.47 -2.17 8.24
CA ALA A 56 -2.25 -2.79 8.73
C ALA A 56 -2.46 -3.52 10.07
N ALA A 57 -3.22 -2.93 10.99
CA ALA A 57 -3.56 -3.55 12.27
C ALA A 57 -4.29 -4.88 12.06
N VAL A 58 -5.25 -4.89 11.14
CA VAL A 58 -6.03 -6.07 10.78
C VAL A 58 -5.14 -7.14 10.12
N VAL A 59 -4.26 -6.75 9.21
CA VAL A 59 -3.31 -7.65 8.54
C VAL A 59 -2.36 -8.32 9.53
N VAL A 60 -1.79 -7.54 10.46
CA VAL A 60 -0.94 -8.07 11.53
C VAL A 60 -1.73 -9.08 12.36
N TRP A 61 -2.99 -8.81 12.65
CA TRP A 61 -3.81 -9.74 13.42
C TRP A 61 -3.97 -11.09 12.71
N PHE A 62 -4.26 -11.07 11.40
CA PHE A 62 -4.46 -12.28 10.59
C PHE A 62 -3.16 -13.05 10.30
N LEU A 63 -2.03 -12.38 10.17
CA LEU A 63 -0.74 -13.03 9.94
C LEU A 63 -0.31 -13.97 11.09
N TYR A 64 -0.85 -13.75 12.30
CA TYR A 64 -0.56 -14.53 13.49
C TYR A 64 -1.73 -15.42 13.96
N VAL A 65 -2.68 -15.75 13.08
CA VAL A 65 -3.69 -16.80 13.35
C VAL A 65 -3.14 -18.12 12.83
N ASP A 66 -3.26 -19.19 13.64
CA ASP A 66 -2.46 -20.42 13.57
C ASP A 66 -2.27 -21.06 12.18
N PRO A 67 -1.08 -21.63 11.90
CA PRO A 67 -0.70 -22.20 10.61
C PRO A 67 -1.35 -23.55 10.26
N GLU A 68 -2.37 -24.01 10.97
CA GLU A 68 -2.87 -25.40 10.84
C GLU A 68 -3.69 -25.70 9.57
N SER A 69 -4.04 -24.70 8.75
CA SER A 69 -4.76 -24.96 7.50
C SER A 69 -3.83 -24.91 6.28
N THR A 70 -3.77 -25.99 5.51
CA THR A 70 -2.93 -26.13 4.30
C THR A 70 -3.40 -25.26 3.12
N THR A 71 -4.49 -24.52 3.26
CA THR A 71 -5.03 -23.57 2.27
C THR A 71 -4.40 -22.16 2.31
N THR A 72 -3.36 -21.94 3.13
CA THR A 72 -2.96 -20.59 3.58
C THR A 72 -1.89 -19.89 2.73
N VAL A 73 -1.23 -20.56 1.78
CA VAL A 73 -0.11 -19.97 1.02
C VAL A 73 -0.53 -18.71 0.23
N LYS A 74 -1.72 -18.72 -0.38
CA LYS A 74 -2.23 -17.52 -1.11
C LYS A 74 -2.53 -16.35 -0.17
N ASN A 75 -3.02 -16.64 1.04
CA ASN A 75 -3.36 -15.63 2.03
C ASN A 75 -2.10 -15.00 2.65
N GLU A 76 -1.07 -15.80 2.93
CA GLU A 76 0.21 -15.30 3.46
C GLU A 76 0.86 -14.30 2.50
N VAL A 77 0.89 -14.62 1.20
CA VAL A 77 1.42 -13.72 0.18
C VAL A 77 0.64 -12.40 0.15
N ALA A 78 -0.70 -12.45 0.15
CA ALA A 78 -1.53 -11.25 0.18
C ALA A 78 -1.29 -10.41 1.45
N LEU A 79 -1.15 -11.04 2.62
CA LEU A 79 -0.86 -10.38 3.88
C LEU A 79 0.52 -9.71 3.87
N TYR A 80 1.55 -10.37 3.31
CA TYR A 80 2.88 -9.78 3.14
C TYR A 80 2.85 -8.54 2.24
N TRP A 81 2.12 -8.60 1.12
CA TRP A 81 1.93 -7.45 0.24
C TRP A 81 1.22 -6.30 0.92
N LEU A 82 0.12 -6.58 1.62
CA LEU A 82 -0.63 -5.57 2.38
C LEU A 82 0.23 -4.93 3.48
N ALA A 83 1.04 -5.72 4.19
CA ALA A 83 1.96 -5.21 5.21
C ALA A 83 3.03 -4.30 4.59
N SER A 84 3.63 -4.70 3.48
CA SER A 84 4.64 -3.93 2.75
C SER A 84 4.08 -2.60 2.24
N ILE A 85 2.92 -2.64 1.58
CA ILE A 85 2.22 -1.44 1.08
C ILE A 85 1.89 -0.51 2.24
N SER A 86 1.37 -1.04 3.35
CA SER A 86 1.01 -0.22 4.52
C SER A 86 2.23 0.48 5.12
N TRP A 87 3.32 -0.26 5.36
CA TRP A 87 4.57 0.28 5.88
C TRP A 87 5.11 1.40 5.00
N LEU A 88 5.15 1.15 3.68
CA LEU A 88 5.61 2.12 2.71
C LEU A 88 4.72 3.36 2.72
N THR A 89 3.40 3.19 2.72
CA THR A 89 2.43 4.29 2.76
C THR A 89 2.65 5.18 3.97
N ILE A 90 2.86 4.59 5.15
CA ILE A 90 3.18 5.32 6.38
C ILE A 90 4.48 6.13 6.22
N LEU A 91 5.54 5.54 5.67
CA LEU A 91 6.81 6.24 5.43
C LEU A 91 6.68 7.43 4.47
N TRP A 92 5.89 7.30 3.41
CA TRP A 92 5.69 8.40 2.45
C TRP A 92 4.80 9.50 3.01
N LEU A 93 3.72 9.15 3.68
CA LEU A 93 2.78 10.12 4.25
C LEU A 93 3.37 10.88 5.44
N THR A 94 4.22 10.25 6.25
CA THR A 94 4.97 10.95 7.31
C THR A 94 5.90 12.03 6.75
N ARG A 95 6.60 11.75 5.64
CA ARG A 95 7.44 12.76 4.95
C ARG A 95 6.61 13.93 4.42
N ILE A 96 5.49 13.65 3.77
CA ILE A 96 4.56 14.67 3.28
C ILE A 96 4.05 15.53 4.45
N SER A 97 3.60 14.89 5.54
CA SER A 97 3.13 15.60 6.74
C SER A 97 4.21 16.48 7.37
N LEU A 98 5.47 16.03 7.37
CA LEU A 98 6.59 16.79 7.93
C LEU A 98 6.86 18.03 7.08
N ILE A 99 6.92 17.90 5.75
CA ILE A 99 7.10 19.03 4.83
C ILE A 99 5.96 20.04 4.98
N LEU A 100 4.71 19.57 5.04
CA LEU A 100 3.54 20.42 5.23
C LEU A 100 3.57 21.12 6.59
N SER A 101 4.05 20.46 7.65
CA SER A 101 4.25 21.10 8.96
C SER A 101 5.28 22.23 8.89
N ILE A 102 6.41 22.02 8.20
CA ILE A 102 7.43 23.07 7.99
C ILE A 102 6.84 24.25 7.23
N THR A 103 6.01 24.00 6.21
CA THR A 103 5.42 25.09 5.41
C THR A 103 4.54 26.05 6.21
N ARG A 104 4.03 25.61 7.36
CA ARG A 104 3.19 26.43 8.25
C ARG A 104 4.00 27.41 9.11
N ILE A 105 5.28 27.12 9.37
CA ILE A 105 6.14 27.96 10.20
C ILE A 105 6.55 29.22 9.43
N PHE A 106 6.65 29.13 8.11
CA PHE A 106 7.10 30.24 7.27
C PHE A 106 5.94 31.19 6.87
N PRO A 107 6.22 32.50 6.80
CA PRO A 107 5.22 33.50 6.40
C PRO A 107 4.75 33.29 4.95
N VAL A 108 3.51 33.72 4.67
CA VAL A 108 2.74 33.40 3.46
C VAL A 108 3.43 33.82 2.15
N TRP A 109 4.32 34.80 2.20
CA TRP A 109 4.90 35.47 1.04
C TRP A 109 6.31 34.96 0.66
N GLY A 110 6.84 33.97 1.38
CA GLY A 110 8.17 33.43 1.11
C GLY A 110 8.21 32.40 -0.03
N THR A 111 9.21 32.50 -0.91
CA THR A 111 9.51 31.51 -1.96
C THR A 111 9.69 30.09 -1.40
N ILE A 112 10.17 29.98 -0.15
CA ILE A 112 10.31 28.73 0.59
C ILE A 112 8.98 27.95 0.66
N ARG A 113 7.86 28.64 0.92
CA ARG A 113 6.55 27.99 1.03
C ARG A 113 6.11 27.36 -0.29
N ARG A 114 6.37 28.05 -1.42
CA ARG A 114 6.09 27.53 -2.76
C ARG A 114 6.94 26.31 -3.08
N ASN A 115 8.23 26.35 -2.72
CA ASN A 115 9.14 25.24 -2.93
C ASN A 115 8.75 24.01 -2.10
N CYS A 116 8.46 24.17 -0.82
CA CYS A 116 8.03 23.06 0.03
C CYS A 116 6.70 22.45 -0.44
N ARG A 117 5.74 23.26 -0.91
CA ARG A 117 4.50 22.76 -1.52
C ARG A 117 4.79 21.97 -2.79
N GLY A 118 5.68 22.46 -3.65
CA GLY A 118 6.12 21.75 -4.86
C GLY A 118 6.77 20.40 -4.54
N ILE A 119 7.67 20.37 -3.55
CA ILE A 119 8.31 19.13 -3.09
C ILE A 119 7.27 18.16 -2.55
N SER A 120 6.33 18.62 -1.70
CA SER A 120 5.26 17.76 -1.19
C SER A 120 4.42 17.13 -2.31
N ILE A 121 4.12 17.89 -3.37
CA ILE A 121 3.38 17.38 -4.53
C ILE A 121 4.23 16.37 -5.30
N ALA A 122 5.51 16.68 -5.55
CA ALA A 122 6.42 15.77 -6.25
C ALA A 122 6.59 14.43 -5.52
N PHE A 123 6.70 14.46 -4.18
CA PHE A 123 6.72 13.25 -3.34
C PHE A 123 5.42 12.46 -3.45
N GLY A 124 4.27 13.13 -3.50
CA GLY A 124 2.97 12.49 -3.71
C GLY A 124 2.88 11.79 -5.08
N ILE A 125 3.34 12.45 -6.14
CA ILE A 125 3.38 11.87 -7.49
C ILE A 125 4.31 10.65 -7.54
N PHE A 126 5.51 10.79 -6.96
CA PHE A 126 6.47 9.69 -6.92
C PHE A 126 5.95 8.49 -6.12
N TYR A 127 5.26 8.74 -5.02
CA TYR A 127 4.58 7.71 -4.23
C TYR A 127 3.52 6.96 -5.06
N VAL A 128 2.64 7.68 -5.76
CA VAL A 128 1.61 7.06 -6.62
C VAL A 128 2.25 6.26 -7.74
N GLY A 129 3.30 6.80 -8.37
CA GLY A 129 4.07 6.10 -9.40
C GLY A 129 4.71 4.82 -8.87
N PHE A 130 5.29 4.87 -7.66
CA PHE A 130 5.90 3.71 -7.02
C PHE A 130 4.86 2.65 -6.62
N MET A 131 3.68 3.07 -6.15
CA MET A 131 2.58 2.14 -5.86
C MET A 131 2.05 1.48 -7.14
N CYS A 132 1.89 2.25 -8.22
CA CYS A 132 1.52 1.70 -9.51
C CYS A 132 2.56 0.68 -9.99
N TRP A 133 3.84 1.04 -9.92
CA TRP A 133 4.96 0.15 -10.24
C TRP A 133 4.90 -1.15 -9.44
N LEU A 134 4.78 -1.06 -8.11
CA LEU A 134 4.67 -2.23 -7.24
C LEU A 134 3.51 -3.13 -7.64
N CYS A 135 2.33 -2.58 -7.90
CA CYS A 135 1.15 -3.34 -8.32
C CYS A 135 1.33 -4.02 -9.68
N THR A 136 2.15 -3.46 -10.57
CA THR A 136 2.41 -4.01 -11.92
C THR A 136 3.60 -4.97 -11.99
N SER A 137 4.48 -4.96 -10.99
CA SER A 137 5.74 -5.72 -10.98
C SER A 137 5.69 -7.22 -10.64
N PRO A 138 4.64 -7.82 -10.06
CA PRO A 138 4.68 -9.24 -9.70
C PRO A 138 4.35 -10.12 -10.92
N CYS A 139 5.24 -10.14 -11.90
CA CYS A 139 5.29 -11.21 -12.90
C CYS A 139 6.58 -11.99 -12.67
N VAL A 140 6.46 -13.10 -11.93
CA VAL A 140 7.54 -14.08 -11.84
C VAL A 140 7.60 -14.82 -13.19
N PRO A 141 8.77 -14.97 -13.83
CA PRO A 141 8.87 -15.76 -15.04
C PRO A 141 8.49 -17.21 -14.75
N SER A 142 7.55 -17.77 -15.51
CA SER A 142 7.01 -19.14 -15.35
C SER A 142 8.06 -20.26 -15.52
N ALA A 143 9.33 -19.92 -15.74
CA ALA A 143 10.44 -20.83 -15.96
C ALA A 143 11.08 -21.36 -14.65
N SER A 144 10.78 -20.77 -13.49
CA SER A 144 11.39 -21.14 -12.20
C SER A 144 10.47 -21.87 -11.23
N VAL A 145 9.19 -22.08 -11.58
CA VAL A 145 8.18 -22.69 -10.72
C VAL A 145 7.83 -24.07 -11.26
N GLY A 146 7.84 -25.11 -10.40
CA GLY A 146 7.54 -26.48 -10.80
C GLY A 146 6.08 -26.66 -11.28
N PRO A 147 5.80 -27.69 -12.11
CA PRO A 147 4.53 -27.85 -12.84
C PRO A 147 3.28 -27.99 -11.95
N ALA A 148 3.44 -28.31 -10.66
CA ALA A 148 2.32 -28.47 -9.72
C ALA A 148 1.77 -27.15 -9.15
N LEU A 149 2.47 -26.02 -9.32
CA LEU A 149 2.05 -24.70 -8.81
C LEU A 149 1.80 -23.68 -9.94
N GLN A 150 1.72 -24.16 -11.18
CA GLN A 150 1.71 -23.34 -12.40
C GLN A 150 0.33 -22.74 -12.70
N SER A 151 -0.76 -23.41 -12.32
CA SER A 151 -2.09 -23.12 -12.89
C SER A 151 -2.87 -21.99 -12.21
N ASP A 152 -2.44 -21.50 -11.04
CA ASP A 152 -3.37 -20.80 -10.15
C ASP A 152 -2.88 -19.45 -9.59
N ILE A 153 -1.62 -19.07 -9.86
CA ILE A 153 -1.00 -17.84 -9.34
C ILE A 153 -0.38 -16.98 -10.47
N LEU A 154 -0.18 -17.53 -11.67
CA LEU A 154 0.64 -16.91 -12.72
C LEU A 154 0.00 -16.99 -14.10
N ASP A 155 -1.09 -16.26 -14.27
CA ASP A 155 -1.51 -15.82 -15.60
C ASP A 155 -1.26 -14.31 -15.72
N CYS A 156 0.01 -13.95 -15.96
CA CYS A 156 0.38 -12.60 -16.41
C CYS A 156 0.00 -12.45 -17.89
N SER A 157 -1.31 -12.45 -18.16
CA SER A 157 -1.81 -12.03 -19.47
C SER A 157 -1.40 -10.58 -19.72
N ASN A 158 -0.68 -10.36 -20.83
CA ASN A 158 -0.16 -9.08 -21.30
C ASN A 158 -1.21 -7.95 -21.38
N GLU A 159 -2.52 -8.27 -21.34
CA GLU A 159 -3.60 -7.28 -21.38
C GLU A 159 -3.70 -6.41 -20.12
N ARG A 160 -3.16 -6.84 -18.96
CA ARG A 160 -3.28 -6.05 -17.71
C ARG A 160 -2.31 -4.87 -17.60
N HIS A 161 -1.19 -4.89 -18.33
CA HIS A 161 -0.28 -3.73 -18.38
C HIS A 161 -0.95 -2.52 -19.05
N PHE A 162 -1.82 -2.76 -20.02
CA PHE A 162 -2.58 -1.70 -20.69
C PHE A 162 -3.63 -1.06 -19.77
N LEU A 163 -4.27 -1.84 -18.88
CA LEU A 163 -5.28 -1.33 -17.94
C LEU A 163 -4.68 -0.43 -16.85
N ALA A 164 -3.49 -0.73 -16.35
CA ALA A 164 -2.81 0.11 -15.35
C ALA A 164 -2.39 1.47 -15.95
N ILE A 165 -1.89 1.47 -17.19
CA ILE A 165 -1.53 2.69 -17.92
C ILE A 165 -2.79 3.47 -18.34
N ALA A 166 -3.84 2.78 -18.80
CA ALA A 166 -5.11 3.40 -19.20
C ALA A 166 -5.89 4.00 -18.00
N CYS A 167 -5.83 3.38 -16.81
CA CYS A 167 -6.36 3.96 -15.57
C CYS A 167 -5.58 5.22 -15.15
N PHE A 168 -4.27 5.27 -15.42
CA PHE A 168 -3.46 6.47 -15.16
C PHE A 168 -3.74 7.59 -16.19
N ALA A 169 -4.06 7.23 -17.43
CA ALA A 169 -4.37 8.16 -18.51
C ALA A 169 -5.84 8.64 -18.54
N GLY A 170 -6.72 8.08 -17.71
CA GLY A 170 -8.14 8.49 -17.63
C GLY A 170 -8.95 8.22 -18.91
N THR A 171 -8.48 7.35 -19.81
CA THR A 171 -9.19 7.01 -21.04
C THR A 171 -10.08 5.81 -20.81
N SER A 172 -11.29 6.06 -20.29
CA SER A 172 -12.38 5.08 -20.26
C SER A 172 -12.94 4.89 -21.67
N ASN A 173 -12.39 3.96 -22.46
CA ASN A 173 -13.07 3.32 -23.61
C ASN A 173 -12.14 2.27 -24.23
N VAL A 174 -12.10 1.07 -23.66
CA VAL A 174 -11.53 -0.09 -24.34
C VAL A 174 -12.54 -1.23 -24.27
N THR A 175 -13.29 -1.37 -25.36
CA THR A 175 -14.18 -2.50 -25.64
C THR A 175 -13.31 -3.70 -26.02
N SER A 176 -13.09 -4.61 -25.06
CA SER A 176 -12.35 -5.86 -25.28
C SER A 176 -13.25 -6.90 -25.96
N THR A 177 -13.02 -7.19 -27.23
CA THR A 177 -13.50 -8.42 -27.88
C THR A 177 -12.35 -9.44 -27.93
N PRO A 178 -12.43 -10.58 -27.23
CA PRO A 178 -11.43 -11.63 -27.34
C PRO A 178 -11.75 -12.52 -28.57
N GLN A 179 -10.83 -12.62 -29.52
CA GLN A 179 -10.85 -13.69 -30.53
C GLN A 179 -10.06 -14.89 -30.03
N ILE A 180 -10.74 -16.03 -29.92
CA ILE A 180 -10.18 -17.35 -29.59
C ILE A 180 -9.71 -18.01 -30.89
N PRO A 181 -8.44 -18.43 -31.04
CA PRO A 181 -8.03 -19.27 -32.16
C PRO A 181 -8.36 -20.75 -31.85
N TYR A 182 -9.14 -21.36 -32.74
CA TYR A 182 -9.42 -22.81 -32.74
C TYR A 182 -8.17 -23.59 -33.14
N LEU A 183 -7.80 -24.58 -32.33
CA LEU A 183 -6.70 -25.51 -32.58
C LEU A 183 -7.25 -26.74 -33.30
N THR A 184 -7.03 -26.83 -34.62
CA THR A 184 -7.44 -27.98 -35.45
C THR A 184 -6.34 -29.05 -35.38
N ILE A 185 -6.63 -30.19 -34.76
CA ILE A 185 -5.77 -31.38 -34.77
C ILE A 185 -6.12 -32.19 -36.00
N HIS A 186 -5.21 -32.30 -36.97
CA HIS A 186 -5.29 -33.27 -38.06
C HIS A 186 -4.61 -34.57 -37.61
N SER A 187 -5.38 -35.65 -37.65
CA SER A 187 -4.99 -37.06 -37.46
C SER A 187 -4.25 -37.63 -38.66
#